data_AF-A0A7J9CE55-F1
#
_entry.id   AF-A0A7J9CE55-F1
#
_cell.length_a   1.000
_cell.length_b   1.000
_cell.length_c   1.000
_cell.angle_alpha   90.00
_cell.angle_beta   90.00
_cell.angle_gamma   90.00
#
_symmetry.space_group_name_H-M   'P 1'
#
loop_
_entity.id
_entity.type
_entity.pdbx_description
1 polymer ?
#
loop_
_entity_poly.entity_id
_entity_poly.type
_entity_poly.pdbx_seq_one_letter_code
_entity_poly.pdbx_strand_id
1 'polypeptide(L)'
;MILSGIYSLRSIRLPQRPIFPSLRNGTLVTSSTSVSVNQKKEKVIVISGPTGAGKTRLALELAKRLNGEIISADSVQVTSFIEQYCCCVFGNKMKKENWVFVLVYRGLDVGSAKPSPSDRQDARQATKDILRSGRVPIVTGGTGLYLRWYIYGKPDVPKASREVAAQVYSELANFERDGDWEAAVQLVVDAGDPKAQSLAANDWYRLKRSLEIIRSSGSPPSAFQVPYDSFRNQNDPSETSDTCDLKPSADELEQHKVKDLDYEFICFFLSSPRLDLYRLIDLRCEHMLSDGILSEARWLLETGLLPNSNSATRAIGYRQAMEYLLHCREQGGMSSTRDFYYFLSEFQKVSRNFAKRQVTWFRNEHIYHWLNASRPLDKVLNFIYNVYNDQSGTLHVPESLQMKKYMSNKREAAELKAYRAKNGHFVHREDCSDILDWIRSTQEVKS
;
A
#
# COMPACT_ATOMS: atom_id res chain seq x y z
N MET A 1 -31.53 53.12 -20.29
CA MET A 1 -30.47 52.09 -20.42
C MET A 1 -30.65 51.08 -19.29
N ILE A 2 -30.66 49.82 -19.67
CA ILE A 2 -31.28 48.69 -18.95
C ILE A 2 -30.55 48.36 -17.65
N LEU A 3 -31.32 48.18 -16.57
CA LEU A 3 -30.94 47.44 -15.37
C LEU A 3 -32.21 46.88 -14.69
N SER A 4 -32.08 45.66 -14.18
CA SER A 4 -32.95 44.91 -13.25
C SER A 4 -34.24 44.25 -13.79
N GLY A 5 -34.39 42.97 -13.44
CA GLY A 5 -35.60 42.18 -13.68
C GLY A 5 -35.60 40.90 -12.82
N ILE A 6 -36.34 40.98 -11.71
CA ILE A 6 -36.71 39.91 -10.76
C ILE A 6 -37.97 39.18 -11.28
N TYR A 7 -38.31 38.03 -10.68
CA TYR A 7 -39.59 37.25 -10.70
C TYR A 7 -39.70 36.16 -11.79
N SER A 8 -40.34 35.00 -11.61
CA SER A 8 -41.01 34.29 -10.50
C SER A 8 -41.37 32.87 -11.00
N LEU A 9 -41.55 31.92 -10.08
CA LEU A 9 -41.97 30.53 -10.27
C LEU A 9 -43.37 30.38 -10.88
N ARG A 10 -43.61 29.31 -11.68
CA ARG A 10 -44.88 28.57 -11.71
C ARG A 10 -44.74 27.12 -12.23
N SER A 11 -45.38 26.25 -11.46
CA SER A 11 -45.61 24.79 -11.56
C SER A 11 -46.24 24.30 -12.87
N ILE A 12 -45.81 23.14 -13.41
CA ILE A 12 -46.62 22.25 -14.27
C ILE A 12 -46.30 20.76 -13.97
N ARG A 13 -47.37 19.95 -13.97
CA ARG A 13 -47.56 18.57 -13.46
C ARG A 13 -47.06 17.45 -14.39
N LEU A 14 -46.80 16.29 -13.77
CA LEU A 14 -46.55 14.95 -14.35
C LEU A 14 -47.75 14.38 -15.15
N PRO A 15 -47.53 13.47 -16.13
CA PRO A 15 -48.55 12.52 -16.58
C PRO A 15 -48.33 11.09 -16.05
N GLN A 16 -49.47 10.43 -15.83
CA GLN A 16 -49.64 9.11 -15.19
C GLN A 16 -49.49 7.91 -16.15
N ARG A 17 -49.28 6.73 -15.54
CA ARG A 17 -49.23 5.38 -16.12
C ARG A 17 -50.59 4.91 -16.66
N PRO A 18 -50.64 3.96 -17.61
CA PRO A 18 -51.80 3.12 -17.84
C PRO A 18 -51.73 1.80 -17.03
N ILE A 19 -52.91 1.23 -16.72
CA ILE A 19 -53.12 0.04 -15.88
C ILE A 19 -53.94 -1.02 -16.65
N PHE A 20 -53.68 -2.30 -16.31
CA PHE A 20 -54.52 -3.53 -16.37
C PHE A 20 -54.29 -4.53 -17.52
N PRO A 21 -54.55 -5.86 -17.34
CA PRO A 21 -55.18 -6.56 -16.20
C PRO A 21 -54.43 -7.80 -15.63
N SER A 22 -54.92 -8.26 -14.48
CA SER A 22 -54.48 -9.45 -13.73
C SER A 22 -55.04 -10.78 -14.27
N LEU A 23 -54.22 -11.83 -14.31
CA LEU A 23 -54.66 -13.23 -14.41
C LEU A 23 -53.91 -14.10 -13.38
N ARG A 24 -54.66 -14.98 -12.70
CA ARG A 24 -54.22 -15.90 -11.64
C ARG A 24 -53.66 -17.23 -12.20
N ASN A 25 -52.73 -17.79 -11.43
CA ASN A 25 -52.34 -19.19 -11.23
C ASN A 25 -51.85 -20.04 -12.42
N GLY A 26 -50.60 -20.45 -12.33
CA GLY A 26 -50.03 -21.58 -13.08
C GLY A 26 -48.59 -21.86 -12.61
N THR A 27 -48.44 -22.79 -11.66
CA THR A 27 -47.16 -23.33 -11.22
C THR A 27 -46.48 -24.04 -12.38
N LEU A 28 -45.37 -23.49 -12.88
CA LEU A 28 -44.43 -24.21 -13.74
C LEU A 28 -43.04 -24.04 -13.14
N VAL A 29 -42.63 -25.06 -12.39
CA VAL A 29 -41.24 -25.30 -12.02
C VAL A 29 -40.51 -25.65 -13.31
N THR A 30 -39.93 -24.66 -13.97
CA THR A 30 -38.90 -24.90 -14.97
C THR A 30 -37.57 -24.86 -14.25
N SER A 31 -37.03 -26.04 -13.97
CA SER A 31 -35.63 -26.25 -13.59
C SER A 31 -34.74 -25.75 -14.73
N SER A 32 -34.43 -24.47 -14.73
CA SER A 32 -33.36 -23.93 -15.56
C SER A 32 -32.04 -24.45 -15.00
N THR A 33 -31.59 -25.58 -15.55
CA THR A 33 -30.22 -26.04 -15.42
C THR A 33 -29.35 -24.91 -15.94
N SER A 34 -28.72 -24.16 -15.03
CA SER A 34 -27.76 -23.12 -15.40
C SER A 34 -26.55 -23.81 -15.99
N VAL A 35 -26.56 -23.95 -17.32
CA VAL A 35 -25.37 -24.21 -18.11
C VAL A 35 -24.43 -23.04 -17.84
N SER A 36 -23.41 -23.28 -17.01
CA SER A 36 -22.35 -22.34 -16.72
C SER A 36 -21.55 -22.12 -18.01
N VAL A 37 -21.96 -21.14 -18.79
CA VAL A 37 -21.13 -20.54 -19.84
C VAL A 37 -19.85 -20.09 -19.12
N ASN A 38 -18.73 -20.73 -19.46
CA ASN A 38 -17.42 -20.41 -18.92
C ASN A 38 -17.00 -19.03 -19.47
N GLN A 39 -17.57 -17.95 -18.91
CA GLN A 39 -17.27 -16.59 -19.30
C GLN A 39 -15.80 -16.31 -19.00
N LYS A 40 -15.05 -15.92 -20.03
CA LYS A 40 -13.65 -15.50 -19.89
C LYS A 40 -13.60 -14.34 -18.90
N LYS A 41 -12.84 -14.50 -17.82
CA LYS A 41 -12.71 -13.47 -16.79
C LYS A 41 -12.03 -12.22 -17.37
N GLU A 42 -12.43 -11.07 -16.83
CA GLU A 42 -11.80 -9.81 -17.17
C GLU A 42 -10.37 -9.76 -16.61
N LYS A 43 -9.45 -9.18 -17.39
CA LYS A 43 -8.01 -9.12 -17.06
C LYS A 43 -7.68 -7.86 -16.28
N VAL A 44 -6.89 -8.03 -15.21
CA VAL A 44 -6.33 -6.92 -14.42
C VAL A 44 -4.82 -7.05 -14.36
N ILE A 45 -4.10 -5.99 -14.74
CA ILE A 45 -2.64 -5.97 -14.67
C ILE A 45 -2.22 -5.43 -13.30
N VAL A 46 -1.34 -6.14 -12.60
CA VAL A 46 -0.75 -5.68 -11.33
C VAL A 46 0.76 -5.52 -11.50
N ILE A 47 1.28 -4.32 -11.31
CA ILE A 47 2.71 -3.99 -11.36
C ILE A 47 3.19 -3.66 -9.96
N SER A 48 3.94 -4.58 -9.35
CA SER A 48 4.59 -4.38 -8.06
C SER A 48 6.12 -4.39 -8.17
N GLY A 49 6.80 -4.23 -7.03
CA GLY A 49 8.24 -3.99 -6.97
C GLY A 49 8.64 -3.08 -5.81
N PRO A 50 9.92 -3.10 -5.39
CA PRO A 50 10.39 -2.22 -4.32
C PRO A 50 10.39 -0.74 -4.74
N THR A 51 10.49 0.16 -3.76
CA THR A 51 10.76 1.58 -4.03
C THR A 51 12.03 1.74 -4.87
N GLY A 52 12.03 2.63 -5.85
CA GLY A 52 13.15 2.83 -6.79
C GLY A 52 13.15 1.92 -8.03
N ALA A 53 12.30 0.89 -8.11
CA ALA A 53 12.29 -0.06 -9.23
C ALA A 53 11.62 0.46 -10.54
N GLY A 54 11.20 1.72 -10.61
CA GLY A 54 10.62 2.31 -11.83
C GLY A 54 9.16 1.95 -12.16
N LYS A 55 8.41 1.38 -11.21
CA LYS A 55 7.00 0.96 -11.38
C LYS A 55 6.10 2.04 -12.01
N THR A 56 6.17 3.27 -11.51
CA THR A 56 5.33 4.39 -11.96
C THR A 56 5.55 4.69 -13.44
N ARG A 57 6.83 4.77 -13.87
CA ARG A 57 7.18 5.00 -15.27
C ARG A 57 6.66 3.89 -16.18
N LEU A 58 6.82 2.63 -15.76
CA LEU A 58 6.31 1.48 -16.51
C LEU A 58 4.78 1.50 -16.63
N ALA A 59 4.07 1.75 -15.53
CA ALA A 59 2.61 1.79 -15.52
C ALA A 59 2.05 2.90 -16.42
N LEU A 60 2.68 4.09 -16.41
CA LEU A 60 2.29 5.22 -17.26
C LEU A 60 2.45 4.92 -18.75
N GLU A 61 3.59 4.37 -19.15
CA GLU A 61 3.81 4.02 -20.56
C GLU A 61 2.92 2.85 -21.01
N LEU A 62 2.62 1.91 -20.11
CA LEU A 62 1.71 0.81 -20.39
C LEU A 62 0.26 1.30 -20.55
N ALA A 63 -0.20 2.19 -19.68
CA ALA A 63 -1.53 2.79 -19.73
C ALA A 63 -1.79 3.48 -21.08
N LYS A 64 -0.79 4.21 -21.61
CA LYS A 64 -0.87 4.82 -22.95
C LYS A 64 -1.04 3.78 -24.06
N ARG A 65 -0.35 2.63 -23.97
CA ARG A 65 -0.38 1.57 -25.01
C ARG A 65 -1.64 0.72 -24.97
N LEU A 66 -2.21 0.51 -23.79
CA LEU A 66 -3.38 -0.34 -23.58
C LEU A 66 -4.70 0.43 -23.46
N ASN A 67 -4.69 1.76 -23.61
CA ASN A 67 -5.83 2.61 -23.25
C ASN A 67 -6.33 2.29 -21.82
N GLY A 68 -5.37 2.20 -20.90
CA GLY A 68 -5.59 1.78 -19.52
C GLY A 68 -5.66 2.94 -18.53
N GLU A 69 -6.19 2.65 -17.35
CA GLU A 69 -6.24 3.55 -16.22
C GLU A 69 -5.48 2.95 -15.04
N ILE A 70 -4.76 3.81 -14.31
CA ILE A 70 -3.87 3.39 -13.24
C ILE A 70 -4.58 3.53 -11.90
N ILE A 71 -4.56 2.45 -11.10
CA ILE A 71 -4.97 2.42 -9.69
C ILE A 71 -3.71 2.34 -8.83
N SER A 72 -3.53 3.29 -7.91
CA SER A 72 -2.38 3.29 -6.99
C SER A 72 -2.63 2.44 -5.73
N ALA A 73 -1.69 1.55 -5.42
CA ALA A 73 -1.66 0.72 -4.21
C ALA A 73 -0.44 1.08 -3.33
N ASP A 74 -0.30 2.37 -2.99
CA ASP A 74 0.74 2.90 -2.10
C ASP A 74 0.12 3.46 -0.81
N SER A 75 0.72 3.19 0.35
CA SER A 75 0.20 3.62 1.65
C SER A 75 0.57 5.05 2.04
N VAL A 76 1.56 5.66 1.37
CA VAL A 76 2.13 6.99 1.67
C VAL A 76 1.61 8.07 0.72
N GLN A 77 1.52 7.78 -0.58
CA GLN A 77 1.02 8.73 -1.59
C GLN A 77 -0.47 9.09 -1.42
N VAL A 78 -1.18 8.38 -0.54
CA VAL A 78 -2.63 8.46 -0.31
C VAL A 78 -3.00 9.43 0.82
N THR A 79 -2.04 10.16 1.38
CA THR A 79 -2.35 11.23 2.34
C THR A 79 -2.53 12.53 1.57
N SER A 80 -3.73 13.11 1.61
CA SER A 80 -4.12 14.30 0.84
C SER A 80 -3.19 15.50 1.00
N PHE A 81 -2.45 15.55 2.11
CA PHE A 81 -1.37 16.53 2.33
C PHE A 81 -0.12 16.29 1.49
N ILE A 82 0.23 15.03 1.27
CA ILE A 82 1.34 14.60 0.41
C ILE A 82 0.89 14.64 -1.07
N GLU A 83 -0.41 14.57 -1.37
CA GLU A 83 -0.95 14.51 -2.74
C GLU A 83 -0.71 15.81 -3.55
N GLN A 84 -0.81 16.97 -2.91
CA GLN A 84 -0.53 18.26 -3.56
C GLN A 84 0.96 18.47 -3.89
N TYR A 85 1.87 17.77 -3.21
CA TYR A 85 3.32 18.01 -3.30
C TYR A 85 4.15 16.80 -3.80
N CYS A 86 3.69 15.56 -3.62
CA CYS A 86 4.27 14.39 -4.25
C CYS A 86 4.03 14.42 -5.78
N CYS A 87 2.99 15.10 -6.25
CA CYS A 87 2.86 15.49 -7.66
C CYS A 87 3.95 16.49 -8.09
N CYS A 88 4.46 17.34 -7.20
CA CYS A 88 5.59 18.25 -7.47
C CYS A 88 6.91 17.48 -7.62
N VAL A 89 7.10 16.39 -6.85
CA VAL A 89 8.26 15.46 -6.99
C VAL A 89 8.33 14.79 -8.37
N PHE A 90 7.25 14.81 -9.16
CA PHE A 90 7.21 14.25 -10.51
C PHE A 90 7.14 15.30 -11.64
N GLY A 91 7.41 16.57 -11.32
CA GLY A 91 7.49 17.64 -12.30
C GLY A 91 6.13 18.08 -12.84
N ASN A 92 5.95 19.40 -12.91
CA ASN A 92 4.78 20.14 -13.40
C ASN A 92 4.50 19.94 -14.92
N LYS A 93 4.51 18.70 -15.45
CA LYS A 93 4.42 18.45 -16.91
C LYS A 93 3.45 17.36 -17.38
N MET A 94 2.55 16.83 -16.55
CA MET A 94 1.62 15.80 -17.04
C MET A 94 0.15 16.12 -16.73
N LYS A 95 -0.67 16.05 -17.79
CA LYS A 95 -2.12 16.26 -17.74
C LYS A 95 -2.79 15.22 -16.81
N LYS A 96 -3.70 15.72 -15.97
CA LYS A 96 -4.51 15.01 -14.95
C LYS A 96 -5.47 13.94 -15.50
N GLU A 97 -5.52 13.71 -16.81
CA GLU A 97 -6.66 13.05 -17.48
C GLU A 97 -6.64 11.51 -17.44
N ASN A 98 -5.54 10.87 -17.03
CA ASN A 98 -5.38 9.39 -17.04
C ASN A 98 -5.17 8.74 -15.65
N TRP A 99 -5.43 9.47 -14.57
CA TRP A 99 -5.29 8.94 -13.22
C TRP A 99 -6.66 8.78 -12.56
N VAL A 100 -6.95 7.59 -12.07
CA VAL A 100 -7.91 7.42 -10.99
C VAL A 100 -7.10 7.04 -9.76
N PHE A 101 -6.94 7.97 -8.84
CA PHE A 101 -6.36 7.66 -7.53
C PHE A 101 -7.39 6.86 -6.76
N VAL A 102 -7.16 5.56 -6.61
CA VAL A 102 -8.13 4.68 -5.99
C VAL A 102 -7.50 4.00 -4.79
N LEU A 103 -8.21 4.07 -3.68
CA LEU A 103 -7.78 3.61 -2.39
C LEU A 103 -7.77 2.09 -2.33
N VAL A 104 -6.64 1.53 -1.90
CA VAL A 104 -6.66 0.23 -1.25
C VAL A 104 -6.73 0.47 0.26
N TYR A 105 -7.96 0.68 0.76
CA TYR A 105 -8.39 0.51 2.16
C TYR A 105 -7.46 1.01 3.30
N ARG A 106 -7.82 2.15 3.93
CA ARG A 106 -7.34 2.49 5.29
C ARG A 106 -8.36 2.11 6.37
N GLY A 107 -7.93 1.23 7.27
CA GLY A 107 -8.58 0.93 8.54
C GLY A 107 -8.06 1.72 9.74
N LEU A 108 -7.34 2.83 9.57
CA LEU A 108 -6.74 3.58 10.68
C LEU A 108 -7.00 5.09 10.56
N ASP A 109 -7.46 5.66 11.68
CA ASP A 109 -7.82 7.06 11.89
C ASP A 109 -6.73 8.03 11.39
N VAL A 110 -7.18 9.07 10.67
CA VAL A 110 -6.41 10.28 10.42
C VAL A 110 -6.99 11.34 11.35
N GLY A 111 -6.17 11.82 12.29
CA GLY A 111 -6.46 13.03 13.04
C GLY A 111 -6.65 14.20 12.08
N SER A 112 -7.77 14.90 12.24
CA SER A 112 -8.08 16.28 11.84
C SER A 112 -7.86 16.78 10.40
N ALA A 113 -7.58 15.92 9.42
CA ALA A 113 -7.84 16.24 8.01
C ALA A 113 -8.55 15.07 7.33
N LYS A 114 -9.88 15.13 7.29
CA LYS A 114 -10.69 14.19 6.52
C LYS A 114 -10.60 14.59 5.04
N PRO A 115 -9.97 13.81 4.15
CA PRO A 115 -10.39 13.83 2.75
C PRO A 115 -11.90 13.55 2.69
N SER A 116 -12.60 14.20 1.76
CA SER A 116 -14.05 14.09 1.68
C SER A 116 -14.45 12.62 1.46
N PRO A 117 -15.59 12.14 2.00
CA PRO A 117 -16.07 10.78 1.73
C PRO A 117 -16.20 10.46 0.24
N SER A 118 -16.36 11.48 -0.63
CA SER A 118 -16.42 11.37 -2.09
C SER A 118 -15.07 11.06 -2.76
N ASP A 119 -13.93 11.35 -2.13
CA ASP A 119 -12.60 11.08 -2.72
C ASP A 119 -12.13 9.63 -2.48
N ARG A 120 -12.98 8.82 -1.86
CA ARG A 120 -12.62 7.49 -1.35
C ARG A 120 -13.30 6.38 -2.13
N GLN A 121 -12.81 6.12 -3.34
CA GLN A 121 -13.25 4.98 -4.13
C GLN A 121 -12.45 3.73 -3.74
N ASP A 122 -13.14 2.62 -3.54
CA ASP A 122 -12.54 1.29 -3.34
C ASP A 122 -11.81 0.86 -4.62
N ALA A 123 -10.56 0.39 -4.52
CA ALA A 123 -9.77 -0.16 -5.62
C ALA A 123 -10.55 -1.15 -6.48
N ARG A 124 -11.36 -2.02 -5.86
CA ARG A 124 -12.22 -2.96 -6.57
C ARG A 124 -13.38 -2.26 -7.29
N GLN A 125 -13.96 -1.22 -6.70
CA GLN A 125 -15.01 -0.44 -7.34
C GLN A 125 -14.48 0.30 -8.57
N ALA A 126 -13.32 0.97 -8.46
CA ALA A 126 -12.75 1.62 -9.64
C ALA A 126 -12.29 0.62 -10.70
N THR A 127 -11.82 -0.57 -10.31
CA THR A 127 -11.55 -1.64 -11.28
C THR A 127 -12.79 -1.95 -12.10
N LYS A 128 -13.96 -2.09 -11.45
CA LYS A 128 -15.24 -2.30 -12.15
C LYS A 128 -15.60 -1.12 -13.04
N ASP A 129 -15.37 0.11 -12.60
CA ASP A 129 -15.73 1.31 -13.36
C ASP A 129 -14.82 1.50 -14.61
N ILE A 130 -13.53 1.17 -14.50
CA ILE A 130 -12.57 1.14 -15.60
C ILE A 130 -12.95 0.05 -16.62
N LEU A 131 -13.31 -1.15 -16.14
CA LEU A 131 -13.74 -2.23 -17.02
C LEU A 131 -15.05 -1.88 -17.75
N ARG A 132 -16.01 -1.27 -17.05
CA ARG A 132 -17.27 -0.78 -17.64
C ARG A 132 -17.08 0.30 -18.70
N SER A 133 -16.01 1.10 -18.59
CA SER A 133 -15.66 2.09 -19.61
C SER A 133 -14.87 1.51 -20.79
N GLY A 134 -14.66 0.18 -20.81
CA GLY A 134 -13.92 -0.52 -21.87
C GLY A 134 -12.41 -0.28 -21.82
N ARG A 135 -11.88 0.15 -20.66
CA ARG A 135 -10.46 0.45 -20.45
C ARG A 135 -9.79 -0.64 -19.64
N VAL A 136 -8.46 -0.63 -19.64
CA VAL A 136 -7.65 -1.65 -18.97
C VAL A 136 -7.25 -1.20 -17.56
N PRO A 137 -7.66 -1.91 -16.48
CA PRO A 137 -7.22 -1.58 -15.13
C PRO A 137 -5.78 -2.02 -14.88
N ILE A 138 -4.93 -1.06 -14.50
CA ILE A 138 -3.52 -1.25 -14.17
C ILE A 138 -3.28 -0.85 -12.71
N VAL A 139 -3.12 -1.83 -11.83
CA VAL A 139 -2.82 -1.58 -10.42
C VAL A 139 -1.32 -1.49 -10.22
N THR A 140 -0.82 -0.42 -9.62
CA THR A 140 0.62 -0.22 -9.37
C THR A 140 0.90 0.12 -7.91
N GLY A 141 1.88 -0.53 -7.29
CA GLY A 141 2.17 -0.26 -5.88
C GLY A 141 3.22 -1.18 -5.26
N GLY A 142 3.74 -0.79 -4.09
CA GLY A 142 4.74 -1.56 -3.35
C GLY A 142 4.24 -2.15 -2.03
N THR A 143 2.97 -1.92 -1.66
CA THR A 143 2.42 -2.34 -0.38
C THR A 143 1.80 -3.73 -0.49
N GLY A 144 2.59 -4.76 -0.14
CA GLY A 144 2.19 -6.17 -0.29
C GLY A 144 0.86 -6.53 0.37
N LEU A 145 0.60 -6.02 1.58
CA LEU A 145 -0.67 -6.26 2.27
C LEU A 145 -1.88 -5.71 1.49
N TYR A 146 -1.74 -4.52 0.90
CA TYR A 146 -2.80 -3.88 0.11
C TYR A 146 -3.07 -4.68 -1.16
N LEU A 147 -2.01 -5.07 -1.89
CA LEU A 147 -2.16 -5.90 -3.07
C LEU A 147 -2.74 -7.28 -2.75
N ARG A 148 -2.37 -7.89 -1.62
CA ARG A 148 -2.94 -9.16 -1.17
C ARG A 148 -4.45 -9.03 -0.90
N TRP A 149 -4.88 -8.00 -0.16
CA TRP A 149 -6.31 -7.75 0.04
C TRP A 149 -7.04 -7.41 -1.24
N TYR A 150 -6.39 -6.66 -2.13
CA TYR A 150 -6.94 -6.36 -3.44
C TYR A 150 -7.11 -7.61 -4.29
N ILE A 151 -6.17 -8.56 -4.29
CA ILE A 151 -6.25 -9.78 -5.13
C ILE A 151 -7.19 -10.82 -4.51
N TYR A 152 -6.99 -11.15 -3.23
CA TYR A 152 -7.62 -12.30 -2.58
C TYR A 152 -8.85 -11.95 -1.72
N GLY A 153 -9.02 -10.66 -1.41
CA GLY A 153 -10.03 -10.19 -0.47
C GLY A 153 -9.45 -9.88 0.91
N LYS A 154 -10.14 -8.99 1.62
CA LYS A 154 -9.80 -8.59 2.98
C LYS A 154 -10.44 -9.58 3.98
N PRO A 155 -9.72 -9.98 5.05
CA PRO A 155 -10.33 -10.70 6.16
C PRO A 155 -11.50 -9.93 6.76
N ASP A 156 -12.58 -10.64 7.07
CA ASP A 156 -13.78 -10.06 7.69
C ASP A 156 -13.59 -9.91 9.20
N VAL A 157 -12.67 -9.03 9.58
CA VAL A 157 -12.35 -8.74 10.99
C VAL A 157 -13.08 -7.47 11.40
N PRO A 158 -13.85 -7.48 12.51
CA PRO A 158 -14.56 -6.30 12.97
C PRO A 158 -13.61 -5.15 13.25
N LYS A 159 -14.08 -3.95 12.89
CA LYS A 159 -13.38 -2.71 13.23
C LYS A 159 -13.73 -2.35 14.66
N ALA A 160 -12.72 -2.12 15.49
CA ALA A 160 -12.95 -1.65 16.85
C ALA A 160 -13.61 -0.27 16.84
N SER A 161 -14.54 -0.04 17.78
CA SER A 161 -15.07 1.29 18.03
C SER A 161 -13.98 2.20 18.60
N ARG A 162 -14.18 3.52 18.55
CA ARG A 162 -13.19 4.46 19.10
C ARG A 162 -13.03 4.30 20.60
N GLU A 163 -14.12 3.97 21.27
CA GLU A 163 -14.19 3.72 22.70
C GLU A 163 -13.37 2.47 23.07
N VAL A 164 -13.55 1.37 22.33
CA VAL A 164 -12.77 0.14 22.53
C VAL A 164 -11.28 0.38 22.28
N ALA A 165 -10.93 1.07 21.19
CA ALA A 165 -9.54 1.39 20.89
C ALA A 165 -8.89 2.27 21.98
N ALA A 166 -9.62 3.26 22.51
CA ALA A 166 -9.14 4.12 23.59
C ALA A 166 -8.98 3.36 24.92
N GLN A 167 -9.88 2.43 25.22
CA GLN A 167 -9.80 1.57 26.40
C GLN A 167 -8.56 0.66 26.32
N VAL A 168 -8.39 -0.05 25.21
CA VAL A 168 -7.22 -0.91 24.97
C VAL A 168 -5.91 -0.12 25.03
N TYR A 169 -5.89 1.07 24.44
CA TYR A 169 -4.71 1.94 24.54
C TYR A 169 -4.39 2.29 25.99
N SER A 170 -5.39 2.66 26.79
CA SER A 170 -5.21 3.03 28.20
C SER A 170 -4.78 1.84 29.06
N GLU A 171 -5.34 0.66 28.80
CA GLU A 171 -5.02 -0.60 29.50
C GLU A 171 -3.55 -0.99 29.28
N LEU A 172 -3.04 -0.85 28.05
CA LEU A 172 -1.67 -1.21 27.71
C LEU A 172 -0.65 -0.07 27.91
N ALA A 173 -1.09 1.17 28.16
CA ALA A 173 -0.22 2.34 28.25
C ALA A 173 0.80 2.26 29.39
N ASN A 174 0.42 1.73 30.55
CA ASN A 174 1.34 1.58 31.68
C ASN A 174 2.42 0.55 31.38
N PHE A 175 2.05 -0.62 30.83
CA PHE A 175 3.02 -1.63 30.43
C PHE A 175 3.99 -1.12 29.36
N GLU A 176 3.49 -0.38 28.37
CA GLU A 176 4.33 0.20 27.31
C GLU A 176 5.30 1.26 27.85
N ARG A 177 4.86 2.08 28.82
CA ARG A 177 5.71 3.08 29.49
C ARG A 177 6.78 2.42 30.36
N ASP A 178 6.40 1.39 31.10
CA ASP A 178 7.27 0.73 32.08
C ASP A 178 8.16 -0.35 31.41
N GLY A 179 7.93 -0.62 30.11
CA GLY A 179 8.70 -1.58 29.31
C GLY A 179 8.37 -3.05 29.60
N ASP A 180 7.25 -3.31 30.27
CA ASP A 180 6.85 -4.63 30.72
C ASP A 180 6.09 -5.40 29.62
N TRP A 181 6.86 -5.83 28.61
CA TRP A 181 6.34 -6.56 27.46
C TRP A 181 5.73 -7.92 27.85
N GLU A 182 6.36 -8.65 28.76
CA GLU A 182 5.94 -10.01 29.12
C GLU A 182 4.58 -10.00 29.83
N ALA A 183 4.37 -9.08 30.78
CA ALA A 183 3.07 -8.96 31.43
C ALA A 183 1.97 -8.51 30.46
N ALA A 184 2.28 -7.61 29.52
CA ALA A 184 1.33 -7.19 28.49
C ALA A 184 0.96 -8.33 27.54
N VAL A 185 1.91 -9.18 27.14
CA VAL A 185 1.63 -10.38 26.36
C VAL A 185 0.74 -11.33 27.14
N GLN A 186 1.05 -11.57 28.41
CA GLN A 186 0.24 -12.45 29.26
C GLN A 186 -1.20 -11.97 29.38
N LEU A 187 -1.42 -10.66 29.55
CA LEU A 187 -2.75 -10.06 29.57
C LEU A 187 -3.56 -10.37 28.30
N VAL A 188 -2.94 -10.29 27.12
CA VAL A 188 -3.63 -10.58 25.85
C VAL A 188 -3.84 -12.09 25.64
N VAL A 189 -2.93 -12.92 26.14
CA VAL A 189 -3.11 -14.39 26.17
C VAL A 189 -4.30 -14.75 27.04
N ASP A 190 -4.38 -14.19 28.25
CA ASP A 190 -5.48 -14.41 29.20
C ASP A 190 -6.81 -13.88 28.67
N ALA A 191 -6.77 -12.83 27.83
CA ALA A 191 -7.93 -12.31 27.13
C ALA A 191 -8.42 -13.25 26.00
N GLY A 192 -7.61 -14.23 25.56
CA GLY A 192 -8.03 -15.29 24.64
C GLY A 192 -7.23 -15.43 23.35
N ASP A 193 -6.09 -14.73 23.17
CA ASP A 193 -5.19 -14.93 22.03
C ASP A 193 -3.85 -15.57 22.43
N PRO A 194 -3.74 -16.92 22.44
CA PRO A 194 -2.48 -17.59 22.76
C PRO A 194 -1.36 -17.29 21.75
N LYS A 195 -1.69 -16.87 20.52
CA LYS A 195 -0.67 -16.53 19.51
C LYS A 195 0.06 -15.23 19.85
N ALA A 196 -0.42 -14.43 20.80
CA ALA A 196 0.29 -13.25 21.29
C ALA A 196 1.71 -13.57 21.79
N GLN A 197 1.96 -14.79 22.30
CA GLN A 197 3.30 -15.25 22.71
C GLN A 197 4.31 -15.34 21.56
N SER A 198 3.83 -15.51 20.32
CA SER A 198 4.68 -15.58 19.12
C SER A 198 5.01 -14.21 18.53
N LEU A 199 4.47 -13.12 19.08
CA LEU A 199 4.75 -11.78 18.61
C LEU A 199 6.21 -11.41 18.89
N ALA A 200 6.81 -10.69 17.95
CA ALA A 200 8.14 -10.13 18.16
C ALA A 200 8.13 -9.17 19.37
N ALA A 201 9.21 -9.19 20.14
CA ALA A 201 9.35 -8.34 21.32
C ALA A 201 9.06 -6.87 21.00
N ASN A 202 8.27 -6.23 21.86
CA ASN A 202 7.83 -4.83 21.74
C ASN A 202 6.98 -4.51 20.50
N ASP A 203 6.32 -5.50 19.87
CA ASP A 203 5.31 -5.24 18.85
C ASP A 203 3.97 -4.83 19.49
N TRP A 204 4.00 -3.70 20.18
CA TRP A 204 2.84 -3.10 20.86
C TRP A 204 1.68 -2.82 19.91
N TYR A 205 1.97 -2.61 18.62
CA TYR A 205 0.93 -2.40 17.60
C TYR A 205 0.11 -3.68 17.37
N ARG A 206 0.77 -4.82 17.13
CA ARG A 206 0.05 -6.09 16.93
C ARG A 206 -0.63 -6.57 18.21
N LEU A 207 -0.01 -6.33 19.36
CA LEU A 207 -0.57 -6.67 20.66
C LEU A 207 -1.86 -5.89 20.95
N LYS A 208 -1.83 -4.56 20.82
CA LYS A 208 -3.02 -3.69 20.91
C LYS A 208 -4.10 -4.14 19.93
N ARG A 209 -3.73 -4.42 18.68
CA ARG A 209 -4.71 -4.83 17.65
C ARG A 209 -5.35 -6.18 17.97
N SER A 210 -4.61 -7.13 18.55
CA SER A 210 -5.20 -8.41 18.98
C SER A 210 -6.24 -8.18 20.08
N LEU A 211 -5.89 -7.42 21.11
CA LEU A 211 -6.82 -7.13 22.21
C LEU A 211 -8.06 -6.35 21.72
N GLU A 212 -7.89 -5.38 20.82
CA GLU A 212 -9.02 -4.69 20.17
C GLU A 212 -9.99 -5.65 19.47
N ILE A 213 -9.46 -6.66 18.76
CA ILE A 213 -10.29 -7.65 18.04
C ILE A 213 -11.04 -8.52 19.05
N ILE A 214 -10.37 -9.00 20.08
CA ILE A 214 -10.99 -9.79 21.17
C ILE A 214 -12.11 -8.99 21.82
N ARG A 215 -11.85 -7.74 22.24
CA ARG A 215 -12.85 -6.89 22.90
C ARG A 215 -14.04 -6.55 21.99
N SER A 216 -13.81 -6.46 20.68
CA SER A 216 -14.86 -6.13 19.71
C SER A 216 -15.71 -7.33 19.28
N SER A 217 -15.15 -8.54 19.33
CA SER A 217 -15.77 -9.74 18.73
C SER A 217 -15.97 -10.92 19.67
N GLY A 218 -15.31 -10.91 20.83
CA GLY A 218 -15.20 -12.06 21.72
C GLY A 218 -14.28 -13.17 21.24
N SER A 219 -13.64 -13.02 20.06
CA SER A 219 -12.78 -14.05 19.45
C SER A 219 -11.39 -13.51 19.12
N PRO A 220 -10.33 -14.35 19.17
CA PRO A 220 -8.98 -13.93 18.80
C PRO A 220 -8.86 -13.69 17.29
N PRO A 221 -7.84 -12.94 16.83
CA PRO A 221 -7.60 -12.70 15.40
C PRO A 221 -7.51 -13.97 14.56
N SER A 222 -7.03 -15.07 15.14
CA SER A 222 -6.90 -16.38 14.49
C SER A 222 -8.23 -17.05 14.16
N ALA A 223 -9.34 -16.63 14.79
CA ALA A 223 -10.67 -17.17 14.50
C ALA A 223 -11.26 -16.65 13.18
N PHE A 224 -10.69 -15.57 12.61
CA PHE A 224 -11.19 -14.96 11.38
C PHE A 224 -10.48 -15.53 10.16
N GLN A 225 -11.27 -15.98 9.18
CA GLN A 225 -10.72 -16.52 7.94
C GLN A 225 -9.93 -15.46 7.17
N VAL A 226 -8.71 -15.79 6.79
CA VAL A 226 -7.89 -14.98 5.90
C VAL A 226 -8.05 -15.53 4.48
N PRO A 227 -8.65 -14.79 3.53
CA PRO A 227 -8.92 -15.30 2.18
C PRO A 227 -7.68 -15.79 1.42
N TYR A 228 -6.50 -15.28 1.76
CA TYR A 228 -5.24 -15.70 1.17
C TYR A 228 -4.81 -17.13 1.53
N ASP A 229 -5.18 -17.62 2.72
CA ASP A 229 -4.64 -18.89 3.24
C ASP A 229 -5.10 -20.10 2.41
N SER A 230 -6.30 -20.04 1.84
CA SER A 230 -6.80 -21.05 0.90
C SER A 230 -5.94 -21.18 -0.37
N PHE A 231 -5.30 -20.09 -0.81
CA PHE A 231 -4.39 -20.08 -1.95
C PHE A 231 -2.95 -20.42 -1.57
N ARG A 232 -2.53 -20.11 -0.33
CA ARG A 232 -1.20 -20.44 0.17
C ARG A 232 -1.01 -21.96 0.28
N ASN A 233 -1.98 -22.63 0.90
CA ASN A 233 -1.90 -24.08 1.20
C ASN A 233 -1.90 -24.96 -0.06
N GLN A 234 -2.33 -24.45 -1.23
CA GLN A 234 -2.27 -25.18 -2.50
C GLN A 234 -0.88 -25.14 -3.15
N ASN A 235 -0.12 -24.07 -2.92
CA ASN A 235 1.18 -23.85 -3.58
C ASN A 235 2.35 -24.44 -2.77
N ASP A 236 2.12 -24.83 -1.51
CA ASP A 236 3.12 -25.43 -0.63
C ASP A 236 2.53 -26.60 0.18
N PRO A 237 2.51 -27.83 -0.38
CA PRO A 237 2.00 -29.01 0.31
C PRO A 237 2.90 -29.48 1.46
N SER A 238 4.05 -28.83 1.70
CA SER A 238 5.10 -29.31 2.60
C SER A 238 5.06 -28.71 4.02
N GLU A 239 4.19 -27.73 4.28
CA GLU A 239 3.98 -27.14 5.62
C GLU A 239 2.78 -27.75 6.39
N THR A 240 2.31 -28.95 6.03
CA THR A 240 1.39 -29.73 6.88
C THR A 240 2.17 -30.68 7.78
N SER A 241 2.91 -30.13 8.75
CA SER A 241 3.33 -30.87 9.94
C SER A 241 3.03 -30.00 11.15
N ASP A 242 2.29 -30.57 12.10
CA ASP A 242 1.86 -30.00 13.38
C ASP A 242 0.46 -29.37 13.41
N THR A 243 -0.54 -30.14 12.95
CA THR A 243 -1.88 -30.08 13.56
C THR A 243 -2.25 -31.49 14.00
N CYS A 244 -2.50 -31.64 15.30
CA CYS A 244 -2.88 -32.87 15.97
C CYS A 244 -4.00 -33.61 15.24
N ASP A 245 -3.89 -34.95 15.22
CA ASP A 245 -4.83 -35.91 14.66
C ASP A 245 -6.28 -35.68 15.13
N LEU A 246 -7.05 -34.96 14.32
CA LEU A 246 -8.50 -35.08 14.26
C LEU A 246 -8.88 -35.16 12.79
N LYS A 247 -9.40 -36.32 12.38
CA LYS A 247 -9.95 -36.50 11.03
C LYS A 247 -11.07 -35.49 10.82
N PRO A 248 -11.05 -34.68 9.76
CA PRO A 248 -12.11 -33.73 9.49
C PRO A 248 -13.42 -34.49 9.23
N SER A 249 -14.49 -34.08 9.92
CA SER A 249 -15.82 -34.64 9.73
C SER A 249 -16.40 -34.20 8.37
N ALA A 250 -17.40 -34.93 7.86
CA ALA A 250 -17.98 -34.70 6.54
C ALA A 250 -18.56 -33.28 6.33
N ASP A 251 -18.87 -32.54 7.40
CA ASP A 251 -19.34 -31.14 7.35
C ASP A 251 -18.21 -30.13 7.09
N GLU A 252 -16.93 -30.47 7.33
CA GLU A 252 -15.78 -29.59 7.06
C GLU A 252 -15.37 -29.60 5.57
N LEU A 253 -15.77 -30.65 4.83
CA LEU A 253 -15.50 -30.77 3.39
C LEU A 253 -16.34 -29.80 2.54
N GLU A 254 -17.48 -29.29 3.03
CA GLU A 254 -18.29 -28.32 2.28
C GLU A 254 -17.78 -26.87 2.41
N GLN A 255 -17.04 -26.54 3.48
CA GLN A 255 -16.54 -25.17 3.72
C GLN A 255 -15.24 -24.85 2.97
N HIS A 256 -14.58 -25.84 2.36
CA HIS A 256 -13.36 -25.69 1.56
C HIS A 256 -13.63 -25.52 0.05
N LYS A 257 -14.80 -25.02 -0.35
CA LYS A 257 -14.98 -24.55 -1.74
C LYS A 257 -14.12 -23.31 -1.98
N VAL A 258 -13.04 -23.51 -2.72
CA VAL A 258 -12.12 -22.49 -3.21
C VAL A 258 -12.92 -21.34 -3.82
N LYS A 259 -12.79 -20.13 -3.27
CA LYS A 259 -13.28 -18.92 -3.95
C LYS A 259 -12.39 -18.71 -5.17
N ASP A 260 -12.95 -18.94 -6.33
CA ASP A 260 -12.32 -18.59 -7.59
C ASP A 260 -12.09 -17.06 -7.64
N LEU A 261 -10.94 -16.61 -8.16
CA LEU A 261 -10.63 -15.17 -8.20
C LEU A 261 -11.59 -14.44 -9.15
N ASP A 262 -12.08 -13.27 -8.77
CA ASP A 262 -13.06 -12.52 -9.59
C ASP A 262 -12.50 -12.03 -10.94
N TYR A 263 -11.17 -11.92 -11.03
CA TYR A 263 -10.45 -11.42 -12.21
C TYR A 263 -9.31 -12.34 -12.59
N GLU A 264 -8.91 -12.30 -13.86
CA GLU A 264 -7.63 -12.83 -14.33
C GLU A 264 -6.52 -11.83 -14.00
N PHE A 265 -5.87 -12.00 -12.84
CA PHE A 265 -4.78 -11.14 -12.42
C PHE A 265 -3.46 -11.51 -13.10
N ILE A 266 -2.89 -10.55 -13.83
CA ILE A 266 -1.58 -10.66 -14.45
C ILE A 266 -0.58 -9.86 -13.60
N CYS A 267 0.05 -10.55 -12.65
CA CYS A 267 0.89 -9.93 -11.64
C CYS A 267 2.37 -9.96 -12.01
N PHE A 268 3.01 -8.79 -12.07
CA PHE A 268 4.44 -8.62 -12.29
C PHE A 268 5.11 -8.00 -11.08
N PHE A 269 6.28 -8.50 -10.72
CA PHE A 269 7.16 -7.91 -9.70
C PHE A 269 8.45 -7.41 -10.36
N LEU A 270 8.58 -6.09 -10.47
CA LEU A 270 9.79 -5.44 -10.98
C LEU A 270 10.88 -5.45 -9.92
N SER A 271 12.08 -5.90 -10.27
CA SER A 271 13.25 -5.78 -9.41
C SER A 271 14.52 -5.70 -10.23
N SER A 272 15.54 -5.07 -9.67
CA SER A 272 16.91 -5.01 -10.22
C SER A 272 17.87 -5.76 -9.28
N PRO A 273 19.13 -6.00 -9.69
CA PRO A 273 20.19 -6.40 -8.77
C PRO A 273 20.23 -5.47 -7.56
N ARG A 274 20.47 -6.02 -6.36
CA ARG A 274 20.25 -5.30 -5.11
C ARG A 274 21.12 -4.05 -4.98
N LEU A 275 22.36 -4.11 -5.44
CA LEU A 275 23.28 -2.96 -5.41
C LEU A 275 22.79 -1.80 -6.28
N ASP A 276 22.29 -2.11 -7.49
CA ASP A 276 21.74 -1.09 -8.38
C ASP A 276 20.47 -0.47 -7.79
N LEU A 277 19.61 -1.30 -7.19
CA LEU A 277 18.43 -0.82 -6.48
C LEU A 277 18.81 0.12 -5.32
N TYR A 278 19.85 -0.22 -4.54
CA TYR A 278 20.30 0.63 -3.43
C TYR A 278 20.86 1.96 -3.93
N ARG A 279 21.63 1.97 -5.02
CA ARG A 279 22.10 3.21 -5.65
C ARG A 279 20.95 4.10 -6.10
N LEU A 280 19.93 3.53 -6.73
CA LEU A 280 18.74 4.26 -7.16
C LEU A 280 17.93 4.82 -5.98
N ILE A 281 17.84 4.07 -4.87
CA ILE A 281 17.19 4.53 -3.64
C ILE A 281 17.96 5.69 -3.03
N ASP A 282 19.28 5.58 -2.93
CA ASP A 282 20.13 6.61 -2.33
C ASP A 282 20.06 7.91 -3.13
N LEU A 283 20.15 7.82 -4.45
CA LEU A 283 19.97 8.96 -5.36
C LEU A 283 18.58 9.58 -5.23
N ARG A 284 17.53 8.76 -5.10
CA ARG A 284 16.17 9.26 -4.87
C ARG A 284 16.05 10.02 -3.55
N CYS A 285 16.70 9.56 -2.48
CA CYS A 285 16.70 10.28 -1.20
C CYS A 285 17.34 11.67 -1.34
N GLU A 286 18.41 11.79 -2.12
CA GLU A 286 19.03 13.10 -2.42
C GLU A 286 18.07 14.00 -3.20
N HIS A 287 17.44 13.48 -4.26
CA HIS A 287 16.45 14.24 -5.02
C HIS A 287 15.28 14.72 -4.15
N MET A 288 14.77 13.88 -3.25
CA MET A 288 13.70 14.29 -2.33
C MET A 288 14.11 15.45 -1.41
N LEU A 289 15.39 15.58 -1.07
CA LEU A 289 15.90 16.74 -0.33
C LEU A 289 15.94 17.99 -1.19
N SER A 290 16.46 17.87 -2.42
CA SER A 290 16.47 18.96 -3.40
C SER A 290 15.05 19.43 -3.77
N ASP A 291 14.08 18.52 -3.76
CA ASP A 291 12.67 18.79 -4.09
C ASP A 291 11.85 19.34 -2.91
N GLY A 292 12.46 19.56 -1.74
CA GLY A 292 11.85 20.31 -0.65
C GLY A 292 11.14 19.48 0.43
N ILE A 293 11.47 18.20 0.62
CA ILE A 293 10.89 17.38 1.71
C ILE A 293 11.05 18.02 3.11
N LEU A 294 12.14 18.77 3.35
CA LEU A 294 12.36 19.49 4.62
C LEU A 294 11.34 20.61 4.82
N SER A 295 11.00 21.34 3.75
CA SER A 295 9.96 22.36 3.78
C SER A 295 8.58 21.75 4.09
N GLU A 296 8.28 20.59 3.50
CA GLU A 296 7.04 19.85 3.77
C GLU A 296 6.98 19.32 5.21
N ALA A 297 8.08 18.74 5.70
CA ALA A 297 8.20 18.25 7.07
C ALA A 297 8.05 19.39 8.10
N ARG A 298 8.63 20.55 7.81
CA ARG A 298 8.45 21.77 8.60
C ARG A 298 6.99 22.17 8.67
N TRP A 299 6.31 22.23 7.52
CA TRP A 299 4.91 22.60 7.45
C TRP A 299 4.03 21.62 8.27
N LEU A 300 4.29 20.32 8.20
CA LEU A 300 3.61 19.32 9.05
C LEU A 300 3.81 19.62 10.55
N LEU A 301 5.04 19.93 10.98
CA LEU A 301 5.32 20.31 12.36
C LEU A 301 4.58 21.58 12.78
N GLU A 302 4.50 22.59 11.91
CA GLU A 302 3.80 23.86 12.17
C GLU A 302 2.29 23.69 12.31
N THR A 303 1.70 22.68 11.65
CA THR A 303 0.29 22.30 11.87
C THR A 303 0.04 21.56 13.19
N GLY A 304 1.08 21.36 14.02
CA GLY A 304 0.99 20.68 15.31
C GLY A 304 1.10 19.14 15.21
N LEU A 305 1.44 18.59 14.05
CA LEU A 305 1.68 17.16 13.90
C LEU A 305 3.07 16.79 14.40
N LEU A 306 3.15 15.78 15.27
CA LEU A 306 4.42 15.24 15.75
C LEU A 306 4.90 14.07 14.88
N PRO A 307 6.22 13.79 14.83
CA PRO A 307 6.72 12.54 14.26
C PRO A 307 5.99 11.33 14.86
N ASN A 308 5.72 10.32 14.04
CA ASN A 308 5.03 9.09 14.44
C ASN A 308 3.57 9.24 14.96
N SER A 309 3.01 10.44 15.02
CA SER A 309 1.62 10.68 15.48
C SER A 309 0.56 10.00 14.61
N ASN A 310 0.80 9.92 13.30
CA ASN A 310 -0.13 9.30 12.36
C ASN A 310 0.64 8.61 11.23
N SER A 311 -0.09 7.97 10.33
CA SER A 311 0.48 7.22 9.22
C SER A 311 1.25 8.09 8.21
N ALA A 312 0.89 9.36 8.04
CA ALA A 312 1.65 10.30 7.20
C ALA A 312 3.00 10.63 7.85
N THR A 313 3.01 10.97 9.14
CA THR A 313 4.23 11.32 9.88
C THR A 313 5.10 10.11 10.25
N ARG A 314 4.62 8.88 10.03
CA ARG A 314 5.41 7.63 10.08
C ARG A 314 6.04 7.28 8.73
N ALA A 315 5.66 7.96 7.64
CA ALA A 315 6.20 7.67 6.33
C ALA A 315 7.72 7.90 6.29
N ILE A 316 8.42 7.01 5.60
CA ILE A 316 9.87 7.11 5.41
C ILE A 316 10.19 8.38 4.62
N GLY A 317 11.20 9.12 5.07
CA GLY A 317 11.50 10.47 4.61
C GLY A 317 10.91 11.50 5.55
N TYR A 318 9.59 11.60 5.63
CA TYR A 318 8.90 12.56 6.50
C TYR A 318 9.25 12.39 7.96
N ARG A 319 9.23 11.17 8.48
CA ARG A 319 9.58 10.92 9.89
C ARG A 319 11.00 11.40 10.19
N GLN A 320 11.97 11.00 9.36
CA GLN A 320 13.39 11.37 9.54
C GLN A 320 13.57 12.88 9.44
N ALA A 321 12.91 13.53 8.47
CA ALA A 321 12.98 14.97 8.26
C ALA A 321 12.37 15.74 9.44
N MET A 322 11.21 15.32 9.95
CA MET A 322 10.58 15.94 11.11
C MET A 322 11.42 15.77 12.38
N GLU A 323 11.95 14.57 12.63
CA GLU A 323 12.87 14.30 13.76
C GLU A 323 14.13 15.18 13.67
N TYR A 324 14.71 15.31 12.48
CA TYR A 324 15.86 16.16 12.23
C TYR A 324 15.56 17.65 12.48
N LEU A 325 14.43 18.16 11.99
CA LEU A 325 14.05 19.56 12.20
C LEU A 325 13.74 19.88 13.66
N LEU A 326 13.09 18.96 14.40
CA LEU A 326 12.89 19.12 15.84
C LEU A 326 14.22 19.20 16.59
N HIS A 327 15.18 18.33 16.26
CA HIS A 327 16.52 18.40 16.83
C HIS A 327 17.21 19.74 16.53
N CYS A 328 17.06 20.27 15.31
CA CYS A 328 17.59 21.60 14.98
C CYS A 328 16.94 22.71 15.82
N ARG A 329 15.63 22.65 16.07
CA ARG A 329 14.92 23.63 16.92
C ARG A 329 15.41 23.60 18.37
N GLU A 330 15.68 22.41 18.92
CA GLU A 330 16.27 22.25 20.26
C GLU A 330 17.65 22.90 20.35
N GLN A 331 18.39 22.95 19.24
CA GLN A 331 19.69 23.62 19.12
C GLN A 331 19.56 25.10 18.68
N GLY A 332 18.41 25.74 18.90
CA GLY A 332 18.19 27.14 18.55
C GLY A 332 18.14 27.41 17.04
N GLY A 333 17.72 26.43 16.25
CA GLY A 333 17.67 26.53 14.78
C GLY A 333 19.01 26.23 14.11
N MET A 334 20.00 25.68 14.82
CA MET A 334 21.30 25.34 14.25
C MET A 334 21.44 23.85 13.94
N SER A 335 22.24 23.52 12.92
CA SER A 335 22.64 22.16 12.61
C SER A 335 24.06 22.15 12.06
N SER A 336 24.85 21.12 12.39
CA SER A 336 26.17 20.95 11.81
C SER A 336 26.10 20.14 10.51
N THR A 337 27.11 20.30 9.65
CA THR A 337 27.30 19.43 8.47
C THR A 337 27.26 17.94 8.85
N ARG A 338 27.82 17.58 10.02
CA ARG A 338 27.84 16.19 10.50
C ARG A 338 26.43 15.67 10.77
N ASP A 339 25.58 16.48 11.39
CA ASP A 339 24.21 16.08 11.75
C ASP A 339 23.34 15.94 10.50
N PHE A 340 23.49 16.85 9.53
CA PHE A 340 22.84 16.72 8.23
C PHE A 340 23.21 15.41 7.52
N TYR A 341 24.51 15.09 7.42
CA TYR A 341 24.96 13.85 6.78
C TYR A 341 24.56 12.59 7.55
N TYR A 342 24.46 12.68 8.89
CA TYR A 342 23.90 11.60 9.70
C TYR A 342 22.42 11.38 9.39
N PHE A 343 21.63 12.44 9.34
CA PHE A 343 20.22 12.41 8.92
C PHE A 343 20.06 11.79 7.53
N LEU A 344 20.82 12.25 6.53
CA LEU A 344 20.77 11.72 5.16
C LEU A 344 21.12 10.22 5.12
N SER A 345 22.18 9.81 5.82
CA SER A 345 22.58 8.40 5.92
C SER A 345 21.48 7.52 6.53
N GLU A 346 20.84 7.98 7.61
CA GLU A 346 19.74 7.24 8.23
C GLU A 346 18.50 7.19 7.32
N PHE A 347 18.15 8.28 6.64
CA PHE A 347 17.06 8.31 5.65
C PHE A 347 17.28 7.30 4.52
N GLN A 348 18.48 7.27 3.93
CA GLN A 348 18.86 6.31 2.90
C GLN A 348 18.80 4.86 3.43
N LYS A 349 19.35 4.62 4.63
CA LYS A 349 19.35 3.30 5.28
C LYS A 349 17.94 2.77 5.53
N VAL A 350 17.03 3.57 6.10
CA VAL A 350 15.65 3.12 6.34
C VAL A 350 14.89 2.87 5.04
N SER A 351 15.18 3.64 3.99
CA SER A 351 14.61 3.45 2.64
C SER A 351 15.06 2.14 2.00
N ARG A 352 16.36 1.82 2.10
CA ARG A 352 16.91 0.51 1.66
C ARG A 352 16.32 -0.66 2.45
N ASN A 353 16.18 -0.51 3.77
CA ASN A 353 15.55 -1.53 4.62
C ASN A 353 14.09 -1.76 4.25
N PHE A 354 13.36 -0.72 3.87
CA PHE A 354 11.99 -0.85 3.37
C PHE A 354 11.94 -1.59 2.03
N ALA A 355 12.79 -1.24 1.06
CA ALA A 355 12.90 -1.98 -0.19
C ALA A 355 13.23 -3.47 0.03
N LYS A 356 14.15 -3.77 0.96
CA LYS A 356 14.48 -5.16 1.36
C LYS A 356 13.24 -5.87 1.90
N ARG A 357 12.46 -5.24 2.79
CA ARG A 357 11.21 -5.83 3.32
C ARG A 357 10.19 -6.11 2.23
N GLN A 358 10.04 -5.20 1.26
CA GLN A 358 9.17 -5.40 0.10
C GLN A 358 9.62 -6.63 -0.70
N VAL A 359 10.90 -6.71 -1.09
CA VAL A 359 11.44 -7.87 -1.81
C VAL A 359 11.23 -9.18 -1.02
N THR A 360 11.45 -9.17 0.30
CA THR A 360 11.20 -10.34 1.14
C THR A 360 9.73 -10.76 1.13
N TRP A 361 8.79 -9.81 1.25
CA TRP A 361 7.36 -10.09 1.22
C TRP A 361 6.94 -10.81 -0.08
N PHE A 362 7.31 -10.24 -1.23
CA PHE A 362 6.87 -10.75 -2.54
C PHE A 362 7.58 -12.04 -2.98
N ARG A 363 8.64 -12.49 -2.30
CA ARG A 363 9.25 -13.80 -2.57
C ARG A 363 8.29 -14.95 -2.33
N ASN A 364 7.44 -14.79 -1.31
CA ASN A 364 6.47 -15.79 -0.88
C ASN A 364 5.09 -15.57 -1.55
N GLU A 365 5.02 -14.67 -2.54
CA GLU A 365 3.82 -14.42 -3.33
C GLU A 365 3.97 -15.10 -4.70
N HIS A 366 3.35 -16.27 -4.87
CA HIS A 366 3.57 -17.13 -6.04
C HIS A 366 2.90 -16.59 -7.31
N ILE A 367 1.86 -15.77 -7.19
CA ILE A 367 1.15 -15.17 -8.32
C ILE A 367 2.02 -14.17 -9.12
N TYR A 368 3.12 -13.68 -8.55
CA TYR A 368 3.94 -12.65 -9.20
C TYR A 368 5.04 -13.24 -10.09
N HIS A 369 5.07 -12.76 -11.34
CA HIS A 369 6.14 -13.00 -12.30
C HIS A 369 7.24 -11.93 -12.18
N TRP A 370 8.46 -12.38 -11.89
CA TRP A 370 9.59 -11.49 -11.57
C TRP A 370 10.28 -10.99 -12.84
N LEU A 371 10.29 -9.66 -13.03
CA LEU A 371 10.89 -8.98 -14.18
C LEU A 371 12.11 -8.17 -13.78
N ASN A 372 13.16 -8.24 -14.60
CA ASN A 372 14.40 -7.51 -14.39
C ASN A 372 14.26 -6.06 -14.88
N ALA A 373 14.10 -5.13 -13.93
CA ALA A 373 13.92 -3.71 -14.18
C ALA A 373 15.19 -3.02 -14.71
N SER A 374 16.36 -3.67 -14.69
CA SER A 374 17.58 -3.16 -15.32
C SER A 374 17.60 -3.36 -16.85
N ARG A 375 16.60 -4.04 -17.41
CA ARG A 375 16.46 -4.20 -18.87
C ARG A 375 15.83 -2.94 -19.49
N PRO A 376 16.04 -2.69 -20.80
CA PRO A 376 15.43 -1.57 -21.49
C PRO A 376 13.91 -1.57 -21.33
N LEU A 377 13.36 -0.39 -20.99
CA LEU A 377 11.93 -0.20 -20.69
C LEU A 377 11.02 -0.75 -21.79
N ASP A 378 11.36 -0.51 -23.06
CA ASP A 378 10.55 -0.98 -24.20
C ASP A 378 10.43 -2.50 -24.28
N LYS A 379 11.48 -3.23 -23.91
CA LYS A 379 11.43 -4.70 -23.90
C LYS A 379 10.46 -5.21 -22.85
N VAL A 380 10.49 -4.61 -21.66
CA VAL A 380 9.57 -4.95 -20.56
C VAL A 380 8.14 -4.57 -20.92
N LEU A 381 7.92 -3.38 -21.50
CA LEU A 381 6.60 -2.92 -21.96
C LEU A 381 6.03 -3.82 -23.05
N ASN A 382 6.81 -4.15 -24.08
CA ASN A 382 6.37 -5.02 -25.17
C ASN A 382 5.98 -6.41 -24.65
N PHE A 383 6.76 -6.95 -23.71
CA PHE A 383 6.43 -8.22 -23.08
C PHE A 383 5.09 -8.18 -22.36
N ILE A 384 4.87 -7.19 -21.48
CA ILE A 384 3.61 -7.07 -20.72
C ILE A 384 2.42 -6.82 -21.67
N TYR A 385 2.60 -5.98 -22.69
CA TYR A 385 1.59 -5.72 -23.71
C TYR A 385 1.20 -7.01 -24.47
N ASN A 386 2.17 -7.81 -24.88
CA ASN A 386 1.92 -9.07 -25.58
C ASN A 386 1.20 -10.08 -24.67
N VAL A 387 1.63 -10.21 -23.41
CA VAL A 387 0.98 -11.09 -22.42
C VAL A 387 -0.47 -10.69 -22.18
N TYR A 388 -0.76 -9.39 -22.09
CA TYR A 388 -2.14 -8.93 -21.91
C TYR A 388 -3.04 -9.32 -23.09
N ASN A 389 -2.54 -9.18 -24.31
CA ASN A 389 -3.29 -9.49 -25.53
C ASN A 389 -3.32 -10.98 -25.87
N ASP A 390 -2.45 -11.79 -25.27
CA ASP A 390 -2.42 -13.23 -25.49
C ASP A 390 -3.69 -13.91 -24.94
N GLN A 391 -4.21 -14.86 -25.72
CA GLN A 391 -5.38 -15.65 -25.40
C GLN A 391 -5.04 -17.10 -25.01
N SER A 392 -3.76 -17.50 -25.12
CA SER A 392 -3.28 -18.86 -24.83
C SER A 392 -3.32 -19.24 -23.35
N GLY A 393 -3.38 -18.25 -22.45
CA GLY A 393 -3.42 -18.45 -21.00
C GLY A 393 -2.09 -18.89 -20.37
N THR A 394 -1.04 -19.09 -21.16
CA THR A 394 0.27 -19.55 -20.66
C THR A 394 1.24 -18.38 -20.54
N LEU A 395 1.44 -17.87 -19.33
CA LEU A 395 2.40 -16.78 -19.08
C LEU A 395 3.78 -17.37 -18.72
N HIS A 396 4.73 -17.25 -19.66
CA HIS A 396 6.13 -17.55 -19.43
C HIS A 396 7.01 -16.31 -19.62
N VAL A 397 7.82 -15.97 -18.62
CA VAL A 397 8.77 -14.84 -18.71
C VAL A 397 10.03 -15.30 -19.43
N PRO A 398 10.44 -14.65 -20.54
CA PRO A 398 11.69 -14.97 -21.22
C PRO A 398 12.90 -14.82 -20.30
N GLU A 399 13.90 -15.71 -20.41
CA GLU A 399 15.12 -15.65 -19.58
C GLU A 399 15.83 -14.29 -19.64
N SER A 400 15.77 -13.61 -20.79
CA SER A 400 16.35 -12.28 -20.97
C SER A 400 15.71 -11.19 -20.08
N LEU A 401 14.45 -11.36 -19.69
CA LEU A 401 13.68 -10.45 -18.84
C LEU A 401 13.46 -10.98 -17.43
N GLN A 402 13.77 -12.26 -17.17
CA GLN A 402 13.54 -12.88 -15.89
C GLN A 402 14.46 -12.31 -14.81
N MET A 403 13.91 -12.08 -13.62
CA MET A 403 14.68 -11.74 -12.43
C MET A 403 14.69 -12.91 -11.44
N LYS A 404 15.87 -13.25 -10.92
CA LYS A 404 16.01 -14.30 -9.91
C LYS A 404 15.43 -13.84 -8.56
N LYS A 405 14.59 -14.69 -7.95
CA LYS A 405 14.01 -14.43 -6.62
C LYS A 405 15.08 -14.40 -5.52
N TYR A 406 16.05 -15.31 -5.60
CA TYR A 406 17.10 -15.49 -4.59
C TYR A 406 18.46 -15.00 -5.09
N MET A 407 19.24 -14.46 -4.16
CA MET A 407 20.66 -14.18 -4.42
C MET A 407 21.40 -15.51 -4.51
N SER A 408 22.14 -15.71 -5.59
CA SER A 408 22.82 -16.98 -5.84
C SER A 408 24.32 -16.95 -5.54
N ASN A 409 24.92 -15.81 -5.15
CA ASN A 409 26.38 -15.69 -5.11
C ASN A 409 26.95 -15.03 -3.83
N LYS A 410 27.97 -15.67 -3.22
CA LYS A 410 28.67 -15.17 -2.01
C LYS A 410 29.33 -13.80 -2.26
N ARG A 411 29.81 -13.56 -3.47
CA ARG A 411 30.42 -12.29 -3.88
C ARG A 411 29.46 -11.11 -3.76
N GLU A 412 28.24 -11.25 -4.28
CA GLU A 412 27.20 -10.20 -4.21
C GLU A 412 26.82 -9.91 -2.75
N ALA A 413 26.82 -10.92 -1.87
CA ALA A 413 26.59 -10.72 -0.45
C ALA A 413 27.73 -9.93 0.24
N ALA A 414 28.98 -10.16 -0.15
CA ALA A 414 30.12 -9.39 0.35
C ALA A 414 30.08 -7.94 -0.12
N GLU A 415 29.78 -7.71 -1.41
CA GLU A 415 29.63 -6.37 -1.97
C GLU A 415 28.49 -5.59 -1.29
N LEU A 416 27.36 -6.25 -0.99
CA LEU A 416 26.26 -5.62 -0.23
C LEU A 416 26.64 -5.27 1.21
N LYS A 417 27.46 -6.08 1.89
CA LYS A 417 27.97 -5.77 3.24
C LYS A 417 28.91 -4.57 3.23
N ALA A 418 29.75 -4.47 2.20
CA ALA A 418 30.69 -3.37 2.02
C ALA A 418 30.03 -2.09 1.47
N TYR A 419 28.80 -2.17 0.96
CA TYR A 419 28.11 -1.06 0.33
C TYR A 419 27.99 0.15 1.27
N ARG A 420 28.34 1.32 0.74
CA ARG A 420 28.13 2.64 1.34
C ARG A 420 27.50 3.52 0.26
N ALA A 421 26.58 4.39 0.69
CA ALA A 421 25.94 5.34 -0.22
C ALA A 421 27.01 6.20 -0.89
N LYS A 422 26.88 6.39 -2.21
CA LYS A 422 27.71 7.29 -2.99
C LYS A 422 26.80 8.41 -3.45
N ASN A 423 26.85 9.51 -2.73
CA ASN A 423 26.02 10.66 -3.01
C ASN A 423 26.45 11.34 -4.32
N GLY A 424 25.50 11.84 -5.08
CA GLY A 424 25.74 12.60 -6.31
C GLY A 424 25.60 14.12 -6.15
N HIS A 425 24.69 14.56 -5.27
CA HIS A 425 24.42 15.97 -5.00
C HIS A 425 25.11 16.46 -3.72
N PHE A 426 25.28 15.59 -2.72
CA PHE A 426 25.90 15.91 -1.43
C PHE A 426 27.23 15.17 -1.27
N VAL A 427 28.25 15.60 -2.02
CA VAL A 427 29.58 14.96 -2.12
C VAL A 427 30.57 15.59 -1.13
N HIS A 428 30.59 16.92 -1.07
CA HIS A 428 31.49 17.72 -0.26
C HIS A 428 30.79 18.29 0.97
N ARG A 429 31.56 18.73 1.97
CA ARG A 429 30.97 19.25 3.22
C ARG A 429 30.16 20.51 2.97
N GLU A 430 30.58 21.29 1.99
CA GLU A 430 30.00 22.58 1.61
C GLU A 430 28.65 22.41 0.89
N ASP A 431 28.37 21.25 0.26
CA ASP A 431 27.17 21.03 -0.56
C ASP A 431 25.84 21.14 0.22
N CYS A 432 25.90 21.12 1.55
CA CYS A 432 24.73 21.31 2.42
C CYS A 432 24.57 22.74 2.96
N SER A 433 25.44 23.68 2.60
CA SER A 433 25.44 25.05 3.14
C SER A 433 24.07 25.71 3.03
N ASP A 434 23.46 25.64 1.86
CA ASP A 434 22.19 26.30 1.56
C ASP A 434 21.06 25.73 2.42
N ILE A 435 21.10 24.42 2.69
CA ILE A 435 20.14 23.74 3.58
C ILE A 435 20.37 24.18 5.02
N LEU A 436 21.63 24.28 5.48
CA LEU A 436 21.94 24.70 6.84
C LEU A 436 21.56 26.16 7.09
N ASP A 437 21.79 27.04 6.12
CA ASP A 437 21.36 28.44 6.19
C ASP A 437 19.83 28.56 6.12
N TRP A 438 19.17 27.73 5.31
CA TRP A 438 17.71 27.62 5.32
C TRP A 438 17.20 27.16 6.69
N ILE A 439 17.80 26.15 7.33
CA ILE A 439 17.42 25.70 8.67
C ILE A 439 17.58 26.83 9.68
N ARG A 440 18.70 27.55 9.65
CA ARG A 440 18.95 28.71 10.54
C ARG A 440 17.85 29.76 10.42
N SER A 441 17.52 30.16 9.19
CA SER A 441 16.51 31.19 8.94
C SER A 441 15.06 30.76 9.25
N THR A 442 14.79 29.46 9.35
CA THR A 442 13.41 28.93 9.40
C THR A 442 13.05 28.19 10.67
N GLN A 443 14.04 27.66 11.40
CA GLN A 443 13.84 26.87 12.61
C GLN A 443 14.22 27.63 13.89
N GLU A 444 14.73 28.86 13.78
CA GLU A 444 14.83 29.76 14.93
C GLU A 444 13.44 30.01 15.51
N VAL A 445 13.24 29.59 16.75
CA VAL A 445 12.03 29.90 17.51
C VAL A 445 12.08 31.39 17.83
N LYS A 446 11.24 32.20 17.19
CA LYS A 446 11.03 33.59 17.58
C LYS A 446 10.49 33.58 19.02
N SER A 447 11.34 33.98 19.96
CA SER A 447 11.04 34.16 21.38
C SER A 447 9.87 35.10 21.61
#